data_AF-A0A8J4TST2-F1
#
_entry.id   AF-A0A8J4TST2-F1
#
_cell.length_a   1.000
_cell.length_b   1.000
_cell.length_c   1.000
_cell.angle_alpha   90.00
_cell.angle_beta   90.00
_cell.angle_gamma   90.00
#
_symmetry.space_group_name_H-M   'P 1'
#
loop_
_entity.id
_entity.type
_entity.pdbx_description
1 polymer ?
#
loop_
_entity_poly.entity_id
_entity_poly.type
_entity_poly.pdbx_seq_one_letter_code
_entity_poly.pdbx_strand_id
1 'polypeptide(L)' 'VEPLYSKSYKSYKYLDIFQLSEGSTKVSSNLNFTSSVPNVTVSDVKKTLLDGLNNLTFPVIPSSISAIQTH' A
#
# COMPACT_ATOMS: atom_id res chain seq x y z
N VAL A 1 -12.67 -4.23 -11.23
CA VAL A 1 -11.40 -3.58 -10.82
C VAL A 1 -10.84 -4.40 -9.67
N GLU A 2 -9.63 -4.92 -9.80
CA GLU A 2 -8.97 -5.72 -8.76
C GLU A 2 -8.01 -4.83 -7.95
N PRO A 3 -7.94 -4.96 -6.61
CA PRO A 3 -6.97 -4.18 -5.80
C PRO A 3 -5.53 -4.32 -6.30
N LEU A 4 -4.76 -3.24 -6.20
CA LEU A 4 -3.36 -3.21 -6.67
C LEU A 4 -2.52 -4.35 -6.08
N TYR A 5 -2.67 -4.59 -4.77
CA TYR A 5 -1.88 -5.57 -4.03
C TYR A 5 -2.34 -7.02 -4.23
N SER A 6 -3.60 -7.27 -4.58
CA SER A 6 -4.07 -8.65 -4.83
C SER A 6 -3.50 -9.21 -6.14
N LYS A 7 -3.20 -8.34 -7.12
CA LYS A 7 -2.53 -8.72 -8.37
C LYS A 7 -1.11 -9.26 -8.15
N SER A 8 -0.41 -8.71 -7.17
CA SER A 8 1.00 -9.04 -6.89
C SER A 8 1.16 -10.08 -5.78
N TYR A 9 0.22 -10.14 -4.83
CA TYR A 9 0.36 -10.95 -3.63
C TYR A 9 -0.90 -11.79 -3.38
N LYS A 10 -0.78 -13.11 -3.55
CA LYS A 10 -1.84 -14.08 -3.19
C LYS A 10 -2.19 -14.04 -1.70
N SER A 11 -1.25 -13.58 -0.87
CA SER A 11 -1.43 -13.41 0.57
C SER A 11 -2.19 -12.14 0.95
N TYR A 12 -2.46 -11.21 0.02
CA TYR A 12 -3.20 -9.99 0.33
C TYR A 12 -4.63 -10.30 0.78
N LYS A 13 -5.04 -9.69 1.90
CA LYS A 13 -6.42 -9.77 2.41
C LYS A 13 -7.20 -8.51 2.08
N TYR A 14 -6.77 -7.38 2.63
CA TYR A 14 -7.46 -6.10 2.50
C TYR A 14 -6.55 -4.93 2.88
N LEU A 15 -6.97 -3.73 2.49
CA LEU A 15 -6.41 -2.45 2.91
C LEU A 15 -7.45 -1.76 3.80
N ASP A 16 -7.00 -1.24 4.93
CA ASP A 16 -7.84 -0.47 5.85
C ASP A 16 -7.31 0.96 5.96
N ILE A 17 -8.12 1.96 5.60
CA ILE A 17 -7.77 3.37 5.72
C ILE A 17 -8.31 3.86 7.06
N PHE A 18 -7.41 4.15 7.99
CA PHE A 18 -7.80 4.56 9.34
C PHE A 18 -7.70 6.08 9.56
N GLN A 19 -7.02 6.81 8.67
CA GLN A 19 -6.95 8.27 8.77
C GLN A 19 -6.80 8.97 7.42
N LEU A 20 -7.58 10.05 7.26
CA LEU A 20 -7.43 11.06 6.23
C LEU A 20 -7.26 12.40 6.93
N SER A 21 -6.17 13.11 6.67
CA SER A 21 -5.92 14.43 7.28
C SER A 21 -6.28 15.55 6.31
N GLU A 22 -7.22 16.42 6.68
CA GLU A 22 -7.57 17.62 5.90
C GLU A 22 -6.45 18.67 6.02
N GLY A 23 -6.00 19.23 4.89
CA GLY A 23 -4.95 20.27 4.82
C GLY A 23 -3.61 19.79 4.26
N SER A 24 -3.30 18.50 4.38
CA SER A 24 -2.28 17.82 3.57
C SER A 24 -2.88 16.46 3.23
N THR A 25 -3.24 16.20 1.98
CA THR A 25 -3.90 14.95 1.54
C THR A 25 -2.99 13.74 1.83
N LYS A 26 -2.97 13.34 3.11
CA LYS A 26 -2.18 12.26 3.68
C LYS A 26 -3.16 11.17 4.06
N VAL A 27 -2.82 9.97 3.64
CA VAL A 27 -3.59 8.77 3.90
C VAL A 27 -2.73 7.88 4.78
N SER A 28 -3.30 7.46 5.91
CA SER A 28 -2.70 6.42 6.76
C SER A 28 -3.55 5.16 6.62
N SER A 29 -2.90 4.04 6.29
CA SER A 29 -3.59 2.79 6.01
C SER A 29 -2.77 1.58 6.44
N ASN A 30 -3.46 0.50 6.79
CA ASN A 30 -2.87 -0.81 7.04
C ASN A 30 -3.07 -1.73 5.83
N LEU A 31 -2.02 -2.41 5.41
CA LEU A 31 -2.10 -3.50 4.44
C LEU A 31 -2.01 -4.82 5.18
N ASN A 32 -3.04 -5.64 5.04
CA ASN A 32 -3.15 -6.89 5.77
C ASN A 32 -2.88 -8.07 4.84
N PHE A 33 -1.94 -8.92 5.22
CA PHE A 33 -1.56 -10.13 4.49
C PHE A 33 -1.75 -11.38 5.36
N THR A 34 -2.03 -12.53 4.76
CA THR A 34 -1.99 -13.84 5.42
C THR A 34 -0.55 -14.21 5.75
N SER A 35 -0.35 -14.95 6.84
CA SER A 35 0.94 -15.52 7.25
C SER A 35 1.47 -16.62 6.31
N SER A 36 0.66 -17.11 5.38
CA SER A 36 1.06 -18.09 4.36
C SER A 36 1.81 -17.41 3.20
N VAL A 37 3.12 -17.67 3.17
CA VAL A 37 4.18 -17.48 2.14
C VAL A 37 3.76 -16.91 0.78
N PRO A 38 4.57 -16.02 0.16
CA PRO A 38 5.83 -15.46 0.65
C PRO A 38 5.65 -14.28 1.62
N ASN A 39 6.64 -14.14 2.51
CA ASN A 39 6.72 -13.04 3.47
C ASN A 39 6.87 -11.72 2.70
N VAL A 40 5.81 -10.91 2.69
CA VAL A 40 5.80 -9.62 1.98
C VAL A 40 6.59 -8.61 2.80
N THR A 41 7.66 -8.06 2.23
CA THR A 41 8.47 -7.06 2.94
C THR A 41 7.93 -5.64 2.75
N VAL A 42 8.34 -4.73 3.63
CA VAL A 42 8.05 -3.29 3.48
C VAL A 42 8.55 -2.75 2.14
N SER A 43 9.70 -3.25 1.66
CA SER A 43 10.27 -2.85 0.35
C SER A 43 9.35 -3.27 -0.80
N ASP A 44 8.84 -4.50 -0.76
CA ASP A 44 7.92 -5.03 -1.77
C ASP A 44 6.63 -4.22 -1.82
N VAL A 45 6.07 -3.90 -0.64
CA VAL A 45 4.87 -3.07 -0.50
C VAL A 45 5.08 -1.68 -1.11
N LYS A 46 6.21 -1.04 -0.79
CA LYS A 46 6.53 0.30 -1.26
C LYS A 46 6.75 0.31 -2.78
N LYS A 47 7.50 -0.66 -3.30
CA LYS A 47 7.71 -0.81 -4.75
C LYS A 47 6.40 -0.98 -5.50
N THR A 48 5.53 -1.87 -5.01
CA THR A 48 4.22 -2.12 -5.64
C THR A 48 3.36 -0.86 -5.68
N LEU A 49 3.35 -0.06 -4.59
CA LEU A 49 2.62 1.20 -4.59
C LEU A 49 3.17 2.13 -5.67
N LEU A 50 4.48 2.34 -5.68
CA LEU A 50 5.18 3.22 -6.63
C LEU A 50 4.90 2.83 -8.08
N ASP A 51 4.95 1.53 -8.40
CA ASP A 51 4.64 1.02 -9.73
C ASP A 51 3.16 1.31 -10.11
N GLY A 52 2.25 1.21 -9.15
CA GLY A 52 0.83 1.51 -9.31
C GLY A 52 0.51 3.00 -9.48
N LEU A 53 1.34 3.90 -8.93
CA LEU A 53 1.13 5.35 -9.04
C LEU A 53 1.12 5.84 -10.50
N ASN A 54 1.84 5.15 -11.39
CA ASN A 54 1.91 5.50 -12.81
C ASN A 54 0.55 5.50 -13.52
N ASN A 55 -0.47 4.85 -12.93
CA ASN A 55 -1.81 4.75 -13.49
C ASN A 55 -2.84 5.67 -12.81
N LEU A 56 -2.40 6.57 -11.92
CA LEU A 56 -3.29 7.48 -11.19
C LEU A 56 -3.47 8.81 -11.94
N THR A 57 -4.68 9.37 -11.84
CA THR A 57 -5.01 10.68 -12.40
C THR A 57 -4.66 11.86 -11.47
N PHE A 58 -4.19 11.56 -10.25
CA PHE A 58 -3.81 12.56 -9.25
C PHE A 58 -2.33 12.41 -8.86
N PRO A 59 -1.62 13.52 -8.63
CA PRO A 59 -0.21 13.47 -8.26
C PRO A 59 -0.05 12.94 -6.84
N VAL A 60 0.89 12.01 -6.68
CA VAL A 60 1.35 11.52 -5.38
C VAL A 60 2.84 11.82 -5.27
N ILE A 61 3.29 12.33 -4.12
CA ILE A 61 4.71 12.65 -3.89
C ILE A 61 5.44 11.36 -3.46
N PRO A 62 6.29 10.74 -4.31
CA PRO A 62 6.85 9.43 -4.00
C PRO A 62 7.73 9.43 -2.74
N SER A 63 8.41 10.55 -2.47
CA SER A 63 9.27 10.72 -1.30
C SER A 63 8.49 10.81 0.02
N SER A 64 7.18 11.10 -0.01
CA SER A 64 6.35 11.12 1.20
C SER A 64 5.81 9.75 1.58
N ILE A 65 6.07 8.70 0.79
CA ILE A 65 5.61 7.34 1.06
C ILE A 65 6.56 6.66 2.05
N SER A 66 6.04 6.37 3.23
CA SER A 66 6.67 5.54 4.25
C SER A 66 5.78 4.34 4.56
N ALA A 67 6.40 3.24 4.95
CA ALA A 67 5.73 2.04 5.41
C ALA A 67 6.58 1.40 6.50
N ILE A 68 5.92 0.79 7.47
CA ILE A 68 6.54 0.01 8.54
C ILE A 68 5.82 -1.33 8.64
N GLN A 69 6.53 -2.37 9.09
CA GLN A 69 5.91 -3.66 9.37
C GLN A 69 5.48 -3.71 10.83
N THR A 70 4.20 -3.95 11.07
CA THR A 70 3.64 -4.21 12.40
C THR A 70 3.36 -5.70 12.55
N HIS A 71 3.51 -6.22 13.77
CA HIS A 71 3.30 -7.65 14.09
C HIS A 71 1.85 -7.93 14.49
#